data_AF-A0A3G6Q778-F1
#
_entry.id   AF-A0A3G6Q778-F1
#
_cell.length_a   1.000
_cell.length_b   1.000
_cell.length_c   1.000
_cell.angle_alpha   90.00
_cell.angle_beta   90.00
_cell.angle_gamma   90.00
#
_symmetry.space_group_name_H-M   'P 1'
#
loop_
_entity.id
_entity.type
_entity.pdbx_description
1 polymer ?
#
loop_
_entity_poly.entity_id
_entity_poly.type
_entity_poly.pdbx_seq_one_letter_code
_entity_poly.pdbx_strand_id
1 'polypeptide(L)'
;MMKKLILILAAGFFLQSCIRENTSTEDLMEMAPENSKLISSGEFMKGPYGNNIGGKAEIYEKDGVYTLAFDKDFSVSNGPDLYVYVSTEQQPNNFISLGKLKSVNGGQVYTFATKPDLDAYKYAVVHCQQYNHMFSYALLQKK
;
A
#
# COMPACT_ATOMS: atom_id res chain seq x y z
N MET A 1 -30.52 -38.63 48.27
CA MET A 1 -29.79 -37.66 49.11
C MET A 1 -28.30 -37.92 48.86
N MET A 2 -27.42 -37.00 48.42
CA MET A 2 -27.38 -35.54 48.46
C MET A 2 -26.94 -34.97 47.11
N LYS A 3 -27.54 -33.84 46.72
CA LYS A 3 -27.01 -32.88 45.75
C LYS A 3 -25.63 -32.39 46.23
N LYS A 4 -24.61 -32.43 45.37
CA LYS A 4 -23.50 -31.49 45.41
C LYS A 4 -23.36 -30.83 44.04
N LEU A 5 -23.88 -29.61 44.00
CA LEU A 5 -23.65 -28.58 43.02
C LEU A 5 -22.27 -27.93 43.31
N ILE A 6 -21.64 -27.37 42.28
CA ILE A 6 -20.57 -26.32 42.22
C ILE A 6 -19.51 -26.80 41.21
N LEU A 7 -19.70 -26.50 39.91
CA LEU A 7 -19.13 -25.35 39.18
C LEU A 7 -17.59 -25.29 39.26
N ILE A 8 -16.91 -25.83 38.24
CA ILE A 8 -15.53 -25.45 37.90
C ILE A 8 -15.52 -24.94 36.46
N LEU A 9 -15.24 -23.64 36.38
CA LEU A 9 -14.99 -22.73 35.27
C LEU A 9 -14.84 -23.35 33.87
N ALA A 10 -15.75 -22.94 32.99
CA ALA A 10 -15.41 -22.66 31.60
C ALA A 10 -14.45 -21.45 31.59
N ALA A 11 -13.15 -21.69 31.41
CA ALA A 11 -12.16 -20.64 31.17
C ALA A 11 -11.01 -21.16 30.30
N GLY A 12 -11.35 -21.80 29.18
CA GLY A 12 -10.45 -21.95 28.04
C GLY A 12 -10.83 -20.94 26.96
N PHE A 13 -11.01 -19.67 27.34
CA PHE A 13 -11.31 -18.61 26.40
C PHE A 13 -10.03 -18.35 25.60
N PHE A 14 -10.05 -18.77 24.34
CA PHE A 14 -9.18 -18.39 23.23
C PHE A 14 -8.22 -17.22 23.56
N LEU A 15 -6.98 -17.53 23.91
CA LEU A 15 -5.86 -16.61 23.67
C LEU A 15 -5.50 -16.65 22.18
N GLN A 16 -6.46 -16.37 21.30
CA GLN A 16 -6.12 -15.86 19.99
C GLN A 16 -5.69 -14.41 20.21
N SER A 17 -4.42 -14.26 20.58
CA SER A 17 -3.73 -13.01 20.36
C SER A 17 -3.88 -12.70 18.87
N CYS A 18 -4.67 -11.68 18.53
CA CYS A 18 -4.71 -11.16 17.17
C CYS A 18 -3.29 -10.70 16.83
N ILE A 19 -2.46 -11.57 16.25
CA ILE A 19 -1.26 -11.15 15.56
C ILE A 19 -1.76 -10.19 14.49
N ARG A 20 -1.45 -8.90 14.64
CA ARG A 20 -1.60 -7.96 13.54
C ARG A 20 -0.69 -8.48 12.44
N GLU A 21 -1.27 -8.99 11.36
CA GLU A 21 -0.48 -9.26 10.17
C GLU A 21 0.08 -7.92 9.71
N ASN A 22 1.39 -7.80 9.82
CA ASN A 22 2.14 -6.66 9.34
C ASN A 22 2.41 -6.84 7.85
N THR A 23 2.62 -5.72 7.15
CA THR A 23 2.98 -5.80 5.72
C THR A 23 4.32 -6.55 5.56
N SER A 24 4.49 -7.30 4.47
CA SER A 24 5.74 -8.05 4.21
C SER A 24 6.96 -7.12 4.25
N THR A 25 8.10 -7.68 4.64
CA THR A 25 9.40 -6.99 4.65
C THR A 25 10.38 -7.55 3.62
N GLU A 26 9.96 -8.53 2.81
CA GLU A 26 10.78 -9.08 1.74
C GLU A 26 11.15 -8.01 0.72
N ASP A 27 12.39 -7.99 0.25
CA ASP A 27 12.81 -7.05 -0.78
C ASP A 27 12.32 -7.54 -2.14
N LEU A 28 11.35 -6.83 -2.72
CA LEU A 28 10.77 -7.19 -4.01
C LEU A 28 11.58 -6.57 -5.16
N MET A 29 11.61 -7.27 -6.29
CA MET A 29 12.34 -6.83 -7.48
C MET A 29 11.45 -6.86 -8.72
N GLU A 30 10.15 -6.57 -8.55
CA GLU A 30 9.27 -6.43 -9.69
C GLU A 30 9.63 -5.17 -10.48
N MET A 31 9.48 -5.26 -11.80
CA MET A 31 9.78 -4.18 -12.73
C MET A 31 8.57 -3.91 -13.61
N ALA A 32 8.46 -2.66 -14.06
CA ALA A 32 7.48 -2.30 -15.07
C ALA A 32 7.64 -3.16 -16.34
N PRO A 33 6.55 -3.37 -17.12
CA PRO A 33 6.63 -4.18 -18.33
C PRO A 33 7.71 -3.68 -19.30
N GLU A 34 8.47 -4.61 -19.88
CA GLU A 34 9.45 -4.25 -20.90
C GLU A 34 8.81 -3.53 -22.09
N ASN A 35 9.53 -2.57 -22.66
CA ASN A 35 9.08 -1.71 -23.77
C ASN A 35 7.81 -0.89 -23.45
N SER A 36 7.50 -0.66 -22.17
CA SER A 36 6.45 0.27 -21.77
C SER A 36 6.93 1.72 -21.82
N LYS A 37 5.98 2.64 -22.06
CA LYS A 37 6.23 4.07 -22.09
C LYS A 37 6.04 4.66 -20.69
N LEU A 38 7.03 5.37 -20.18
CA LEU A 38 6.88 6.17 -18.96
C LEU A 38 5.95 7.37 -19.23
N ILE A 39 4.89 7.49 -18.44
CA ILE A 39 3.85 8.53 -18.58
C ILE A 39 4.01 9.63 -17.54
N SER A 40 4.27 9.25 -16.29
CA SER A 40 4.48 10.20 -15.20
C SER A 40 5.32 9.58 -14.09
N SER A 41 6.04 10.40 -13.32
CA SER A 41 6.75 9.92 -12.14
C SER A 41 6.88 10.96 -11.03
N GLY A 42 7.20 10.50 -9.83
CA GLY A 42 7.46 11.35 -8.66
C GLY A 42 8.28 10.61 -7.60
N GLU A 43 9.06 11.36 -6.83
CA GLU A 43 9.79 10.85 -5.67
C GLU A 43 8.83 10.66 -4.49
N PHE A 44 9.00 9.58 -3.72
CA PHE A 44 8.26 9.42 -2.48
C PHE A 44 8.71 10.44 -1.43
N MET A 45 7.71 11.09 -0.83
CA MET A 45 7.84 12.05 0.25
C MET A 45 7.20 11.49 1.52
N LYS A 46 7.73 11.94 2.66
CA LYS A 46 7.25 11.53 3.98
C LYS A 46 5.85 12.07 4.25
N GLY A 47 4.92 11.15 4.54
CA GLY A 47 3.63 11.45 5.14
C GLY A 47 3.71 11.55 6.67
N PRO A 48 2.62 11.97 7.34
CA PRO A 48 2.63 12.21 8.78
C PRO A 48 2.93 10.97 9.64
N TYR A 49 2.63 9.78 9.12
CA TYR A 49 2.70 8.52 9.90
C TYR A 49 3.75 7.53 9.39
N GLY A 50 4.41 7.82 8.28
CA GLY A 50 5.47 6.97 7.72
C GLY A 50 6.87 7.44 8.11
N ASN A 51 7.81 6.51 8.13
CA ASN A 51 9.25 6.76 8.28
C ASN A 51 10.03 5.93 7.25
N ASN A 52 11.34 6.18 7.11
CA ASN A 52 12.22 5.46 6.17
C ASN A 52 11.66 5.46 4.74
N ILE A 53 11.41 6.67 4.21
CA ILE A 53 10.79 6.84 2.90
C ILE A 53 11.86 7.02 1.83
N GLY A 54 11.76 6.22 0.77
CA GLY A 54 12.66 6.29 -0.38
C GLY A 54 12.02 5.78 -1.66
N GLY A 55 12.74 5.98 -2.77
CA GLY A 55 12.34 5.52 -4.09
C GLY A 55 11.32 6.40 -4.80
N LYS A 56 10.83 5.89 -5.92
CA LYS A 56 9.95 6.59 -6.86
C LYS A 56 8.68 5.82 -7.12
N ALA A 57 7.64 6.57 -7.46
CA ALA A 57 6.43 6.06 -8.08
C ALA A 57 6.40 6.47 -9.55
N GLU A 58 6.14 5.52 -10.44
CA GLU A 58 6.21 5.71 -11.89
C GLU A 58 5.00 5.05 -12.55
N ILE A 59 4.30 5.78 -13.42
CA ILE A 59 3.21 5.24 -14.22
C ILE A 59 3.71 4.95 -15.61
N TYR A 60 3.53 3.70 -16.03
CA TYR A 60 3.84 3.20 -17.35
C TYR A 60 2.57 2.84 -18.12
N GLU A 61 2.66 2.92 -19.44
CA GLU A 61 1.63 2.45 -20.36
C GLU A 61 2.23 1.47 -21.37
N LYS A 62 1.50 0.39 -21.64
CA LYS A 62 1.82 -0.58 -22.68
C LYS A 62 0.52 -1.16 -23.23
N ASP A 63 0.31 -1.03 -24.54
CA ASP A 63 -0.83 -1.60 -25.25
C ASP A 63 -2.20 -1.23 -24.63
N GLY A 64 -2.33 0.00 -24.12
CA GLY A 64 -3.50 0.52 -23.43
C GLY A 64 -3.63 0.13 -21.96
N VAL A 65 -2.74 -0.71 -21.44
CA VAL A 65 -2.67 -1.11 -20.03
C VAL A 65 -1.76 -0.14 -19.27
N TYR A 66 -2.27 0.36 -18.15
CA TYR A 66 -1.52 1.24 -17.26
C TYR A 66 -1.05 0.48 -16.03
N THR A 67 0.17 0.76 -15.59
CA THR A 67 0.75 0.19 -14.36
C THR A 67 1.43 1.27 -13.55
N LEU A 68 1.22 1.27 -12.23
CA LEU A 68 2.03 2.01 -11.28
C LEU A 68 3.16 1.08 -10.80
N ALA A 69 4.40 1.48 -11.02
CA ALA A 69 5.59 0.78 -10.55
C ALA A 69 6.26 1.62 -9.45
N PHE A 70 6.66 0.97 -8.38
CA PHE A 70 7.63 1.51 -7.45
C PHE A 70 9.02 1.02 -7.87
N ASP A 71 10.02 1.88 -7.80
CA ASP A 71 11.39 1.48 -8.13
C ASP A 71 12.02 0.60 -7.05
N LYS A 72 13.18 0.03 -7.38
CA LYS A 72 13.94 -0.85 -6.47
C LYS A 72 14.37 -0.19 -5.16
N ASP A 73 14.37 1.14 -5.10
CA ASP A 73 14.80 1.91 -3.93
C ASP A 73 13.62 2.28 -3.03
N PHE A 74 12.41 1.81 -3.37
CA PHE A 74 11.23 1.98 -2.56
C PHE A 74 11.43 1.44 -1.14
N SER A 75 11.10 2.28 -0.17
CA SER A 75 11.07 1.92 1.24
C SER A 75 10.02 2.73 1.98
N VAL A 76 9.40 2.11 2.98
CA VAL A 76 8.48 2.74 3.93
C VAL A 76 8.48 1.97 5.25
N SER A 77 8.17 2.62 6.38
CA SER A 77 8.01 1.94 7.66
C SER A 77 6.82 0.99 7.64
N ASN A 78 6.91 -0.11 8.41
CA ASN A 78 5.87 -1.12 8.46
C ASN A 78 4.54 -0.62 9.07
N GLY A 79 3.43 -1.12 8.53
CA GLY A 79 2.07 -0.92 9.03
C GLY A 79 1.22 -2.18 8.82
N PRO A 80 0.13 -2.35 9.60
CA PRO A 80 -0.67 -3.57 9.61
C PRO A 80 -1.63 -3.72 8.42
N ASP A 81 -1.94 -2.64 7.71
CA ASP A 81 -2.97 -2.66 6.65
C ASP A 81 -2.68 -1.59 5.58
N LEU A 82 -1.48 -1.65 5.01
CA LEU A 82 -1.01 -0.68 4.00
C LEU A 82 -1.57 -1.00 2.62
N TYR A 83 -2.03 0.03 1.92
CA TYR A 83 -2.55 -0.01 0.55
C TYR A 83 -1.86 1.01 -0.34
N VAL A 84 -1.91 0.74 -1.64
CA VAL A 84 -1.43 1.63 -2.69
C VAL A 84 -2.60 2.27 -3.41
N TYR A 85 -2.64 3.60 -3.37
CA TYR A 85 -3.67 4.41 -4.00
C TYR A 85 -3.06 5.35 -5.04
N VAL A 86 -3.87 5.73 -6.02
CA VAL A 86 -3.62 6.91 -6.85
C VAL A 86 -4.76 7.89 -6.63
N SER A 87 -4.44 9.08 -6.15
CA SER A 87 -5.39 10.03 -5.56
C SER A 87 -5.35 11.38 -6.25
N THR A 88 -6.47 12.12 -6.20
CA THR A 88 -6.55 13.49 -6.71
C THR A 88 -5.84 14.51 -5.82
N GLU A 89 -5.61 14.15 -4.56
CA GLU A 89 -4.96 14.99 -3.55
C GLU A 89 -4.07 14.14 -2.61
N GLN A 90 -3.20 14.77 -1.81
CA GLN A 90 -2.25 14.02 -0.95
C GLN A 90 -2.98 13.10 0.03
N GLN A 91 -3.93 13.64 0.81
CA GLN A 91 -4.77 12.84 1.69
C GLN A 91 -5.85 12.16 0.83
N PRO A 92 -5.88 10.83 0.73
CA PRO A 92 -6.69 10.16 -0.29
C PRO A 92 -8.18 10.12 0.10
N ASN A 93 -8.92 11.20 -0.20
CA ASN A 93 -10.39 11.21 -0.08
C ASN A 93 -11.06 10.74 -1.38
N ASN A 94 -10.47 11.07 -2.53
CA ASN A 94 -10.90 10.59 -3.84
C ASN A 94 -9.72 9.89 -4.55
N PHE A 95 -9.82 8.57 -4.67
CA PHE A 95 -8.70 7.73 -5.09
C PHE A 95 -9.14 6.48 -5.85
N ILE A 96 -8.21 5.98 -6.66
CA ILE A 96 -8.22 4.65 -7.25
C ILE A 96 -7.40 3.75 -6.34
N SER A 97 -8.01 2.69 -5.79
CA SER A 97 -7.28 1.67 -5.04
C SER A 97 -6.64 0.66 -5.99
N LEU A 98 -5.34 0.44 -5.83
CA LEU A 98 -4.59 -0.58 -6.57
C LEU A 98 -4.32 -1.85 -5.75
N GLY A 99 -4.83 -1.89 -4.51
CA GLY A 99 -4.74 -3.05 -3.61
C GLY A 99 -3.72 -2.86 -2.48
N LYS A 100 -3.47 -3.96 -1.76
CA LYS A 100 -2.54 -3.99 -0.61
C LYS A 100 -1.11 -3.70 -1.07
N LEU A 101 -0.35 -3.01 -0.22
CA LEU A 101 1.09 -2.91 -0.36
C LEU A 101 1.68 -4.32 -0.29
N LYS A 102 2.48 -4.74 -1.27
CA LYS A 102 2.99 -6.12 -1.32
C LYS A 102 4.13 -6.29 -0.33
N SER A 103 5.06 -5.35 -0.32
CA SER A 103 6.13 -5.22 0.66
C SER A 103 6.43 -3.75 0.98
N VAL A 104 7.04 -3.53 2.14
CA VAL A 104 7.53 -2.23 2.56
C VAL A 104 8.89 -1.87 1.96
N ASN A 105 9.51 -2.78 1.20
CA ASN A 105 10.78 -2.58 0.51
C ASN A 105 10.71 -3.09 -0.94
N GLY A 106 11.46 -2.44 -1.82
CA GLY A 106 11.78 -2.95 -3.14
C GLY A 106 10.74 -2.63 -4.22
N GLY A 107 11.10 -2.98 -5.45
CA GLY A 107 10.31 -2.73 -6.64
C GLY A 107 9.04 -3.58 -6.67
N GLN A 108 7.90 -2.93 -6.91
CA GLN A 108 6.59 -3.57 -6.93
C GLN A 108 5.66 -2.87 -7.90
N VAL A 109 4.84 -3.66 -8.62
CA VAL A 109 4.01 -3.20 -9.73
C VAL A 109 2.54 -3.48 -9.48
N TYR A 110 1.72 -2.49 -9.83
CA TYR A 110 0.28 -2.50 -9.68
C TYR A 110 -0.40 -2.14 -10.99
N THR A 111 -1.26 -3.01 -11.49
CA THR A 111 -2.02 -2.78 -12.72
C THR A 111 -3.30 -2.01 -12.41
N PHE A 112 -3.58 -0.97 -13.20
CA PHE A 112 -4.87 -0.29 -13.14
C PHE A 112 -5.94 -1.13 -13.84
N ALA A 113 -7.12 -1.24 -13.24
CA ALA A 113 -8.24 -1.96 -13.86
C ALA A 113 -8.74 -1.30 -15.16
N THR A 114 -8.62 0.03 -15.24
CA THR A 114 -8.99 0.85 -16.40
C THR A 114 -7.99 1.99 -16.56
N LYS A 115 -7.96 2.63 -17.74
CA LYS A 115 -7.15 3.83 -17.97
C LYS A 115 -7.48 4.93 -16.93
N PRO A 116 -6.51 5.38 -16.12
CA PRO A 116 -6.73 6.46 -15.15
C PRO A 116 -6.70 7.84 -15.84
N ASP A 117 -7.44 8.80 -15.28
CA ASP A 117 -7.33 10.22 -15.63
C ASP A 117 -6.17 10.87 -14.87
N LEU A 118 -4.99 10.88 -15.49
CA LEU A 118 -3.77 11.40 -14.87
C LEU A 118 -3.70 12.94 -14.82
N ASP A 119 -4.71 13.65 -15.36
CA ASP A 119 -4.89 15.08 -15.12
C ASP A 119 -5.62 15.36 -13.80
N ALA A 120 -6.39 14.40 -13.30
CA ALA A 120 -7.05 14.46 -12.00
C ALA A 120 -6.24 13.75 -10.91
N TYR A 121 -5.82 12.50 -11.16
CA TYR A 121 -5.19 11.62 -10.17
C TYR A 121 -3.67 11.77 -10.20
N LYS A 122 -3.15 12.70 -9.39
CA LYS A 122 -1.74 13.15 -9.43
C LYS A 122 -0.87 12.65 -8.28
N TYR A 123 -1.42 11.86 -7.35
CA TYR A 123 -0.66 11.41 -6.18
C TYR A 123 -0.65 9.90 -6.08
N ALA A 124 0.53 9.27 -6.14
CA ALA A 124 0.66 7.90 -5.66
C ALA A 124 0.80 7.95 -4.13
N VAL A 125 0.04 7.14 -3.39
CA VAL A 125 -0.05 7.22 -1.92
C VAL A 125 0.03 5.83 -1.32
N VAL A 126 0.87 5.68 -0.29
CA VAL A 126 0.84 4.53 0.61
C VAL A 126 0.05 4.90 1.85
N HIS A 127 -1.06 4.22 2.08
CA HIS A 127 -2.04 4.57 3.11
C HIS A 127 -2.40 3.36 3.96
N CYS A 128 -2.40 3.52 5.28
CA CYS A 128 -2.89 2.52 6.20
C CYS A 128 -4.41 2.64 6.30
N GLN A 129 -5.13 1.71 5.65
CA GLN A 129 -6.58 1.77 5.56
C GLN A 129 -7.24 1.61 6.94
N GLN A 130 -6.79 0.66 7.76
CA GLN A 130 -7.30 0.44 9.11
C GLN A 130 -7.27 1.70 10.01
N TYR A 131 -6.26 2.56 9.89
CA TYR A 131 -6.08 3.73 10.76
C TYR A 131 -6.37 5.07 10.09
N ASN A 132 -6.70 5.07 8.80
CA ASN A 132 -6.81 6.30 8.00
C ASN A 132 -5.53 7.17 8.07
N HIS A 133 -4.36 6.53 8.01
CA HIS A 133 -3.07 7.17 8.17
C HIS A 133 -2.27 7.14 6.87
N MET A 134 -1.91 8.32 6.34
CA MET A 134 -1.02 8.44 5.20
C MET A 134 0.45 8.24 5.62
N PHE A 135 1.12 7.27 5.02
CA PHE A 135 2.52 6.93 5.33
C PHE A 135 3.49 7.66 4.38
N SER A 136 3.22 7.62 3.08
CA SER A 136 4.01 8.33 2.07
C SER A 136 3.14 8.73 0.89
N TYR A 137 3.62 9.69 0.12
CA TYR A 137 3.00 10.11 -1.13
C TYR A 137 4.07 10.55 -2.14
N ALA A 138 3.76 10.48 -3.43
CA ALA A 138 4.58 11.00 -4.51
C ALA A 138 3.70 11.83 -5.45
N LEU A 139 4.11 13.07 -5.75
CA LEU A 139 3.45 13.89 -6.77
C LEU A 139 3.91 13.43 -8.16
N LEU A 140 2.99 12.87 -8.93
CA LEU A 140 3.22 12.35 -10.26
C LEU A 140 3.23 13.48 -11.28
N GLN A 141 4.40 13.73 -11.88
CA GLN A 141 4.59 14.72 -12.92
C GLN A 141 4.67 14.02 -14.28
N LYS A 142 3.88 14.51 -15.25
CA LYS A 142 3.90 13.98 -16.62
C LYS A 142 5.29 14.13 -17.25
N LYS A 143 5.66 13.15 -18.06
CA LYS A 143 6.89 13.13 -18.85
C LYS A 143 6.63 13.46 -20.31
#